data_AF-A0A7J3T200-F1
#
_entry.id   AF-A0A7J3T200-F1
#
_cell.length_a   1.000
_cell.length_b   1.000
_cell.length_c   1.000
_cell.angle_alpha   90.00
_cell.angle_beta   90.00
_cell.angle_gamma   90.00
#
_symmetry.space_group_name_H-M   'P 1'
#
loop_
_entity.id
_entity.type
_entity.pdbx_description
1 polymer ?
#
loop_
_entity_poly.entity_id
_entity_poly.type
_entity_poly.pdbx_seq_one_letter_code
_entity_poly.pdbx_strand_id
1 'polypeptide(L)'
;MNRNLLERNRKRELFTTDHRLIGQQLDLYSINEEVGSGLILWHPKGTTVRNIIRDFWEKEHIKSGYKLVSTPHIAGEELWQVSGHLDYYKQNMYLLEKDDEKYVVKPMNCPLHLQIYKSRPRSYRELPIRYAEWGTVYRYERSGTLQGLLRARGFTQDDAHIFC
;
A
#
# COMPACT_ATOMS: atom_id res chain seq x y z
N MET A 1 -20.07 39.68 -11.86
CA MET A 1 -18.83 38.86 -12.01
C MET A 1 -19.18 37.62 -12.82
N ASN A 2 -18.54 37.42 -13.98
CA ASN A 2 -19.04 36.58 -15.07
C ASN A 2 -18.89 35.07 -14.72
N ARG A 3 -20.01 34.35 -14.49
CA ARG A 3 -20.05 32.92 -14.11
C ARG A 3 -19.15 32.04 -14.99
N ASN A 4 -19.08 32.37 -16.28
CA ASN A 4 -18.24 31.68 -17.28
C ASN A 4 -16.73 31.83 -17.06
N LEU A 5 -16.26 32.94 -16.48
CA LEU A 5 -14.84 33.16 -16.22
C LEU A 5 -14.38 32.37 -14.98
N LEU A 6 -15.22 32.33 -13.95
CA LEU A 6 -14.99 31.52 -12.75
C LEU A 6 -14.99 30.03 -13.08
N GLU A 7 -15.92 29.53 -13.90
CA GLU A 7 -15.91 28.12 -14.33
C GLU A 7 -14.70 27.76 -15.18
N ARG A 8 -14.26 28.65 -16.09
CA ARG A 8 -13.05 28.44 -16.88
C ARG A 8 -11.79 28.42 -16.02
N ASN A 9 -11.68 29.35 -15.07
CA ASN A 9 -10.55 29.40 -14.15
C ASN A 9 -10.52 28.17 -13.23
N ARG A 10 -11.68 27.75 -12.70
CA ARG A 10 -11.80 26.55 -11.88
C ARG A 10 -11.45 25.28 -12.66
N LYS A 11 -11.89 25.16 -13.92
CA LYS A 11 -11.48 24.06 -14.81
C LYS A 11 -9.96 24.08 -15.03
N ARG A 12 -9.37 25.25 -15.29
CA ARG A 12 -7.92 25.41 -15.51
C ARG A 12 -7.11 25.02 -14.26
N GLU A 13 -7.53 25.45 -13.07
CA GLU A 13 -6.90 25.08 -11.79
C GLU A 13 -6.95 23.56 -11.53
N LEU A 14 -8.08 22.92 -11.81
CA LEU A 14 -8.22 21.46 -11.68
C LEU A 14 -7.23 20.71 -12.60
N PHE A 15 -7.05 21.16 -13.83
CA PHE A 15 -6.04 20.56 -14.73
C PHE A 15 -4.60 20.83 -14.29
N THR A 16 -4.33 21.97 -13.64
CA THR A 16 -2.98 22.27 -13.12
C THR A 16 -2.62 21.51 -11.85
N THR A 17 -3.59 20.89 -11.17
CA THR A 17 -3.38 20.15 -9.91
C THR A 17 -3.62 18.65 -10.03
N ASP A 18 -4.03 18.16 -11.21
CA ASP A 18 -4.22 16.74 -11.47
C ASP A 18 -2.87 16.01 -11.50
N HIS A 19 -2.65 15.14 -10.51
CA HIS A 19 -1.40 14.39 -10.37
C HIS A 19 -1.10 13.49 -11.57
N ARG A 20 -2.12 13.11 -12.35
CA ARG A 20 -1.94 12.28 -13.56
C ARG A 20 -1.27 13.07 -14.68
N LEU A 21 -1.67 14.33 -14.85
CA LEU A 21 -1.06 15.22 -15.83
C LEU A 21 0.33 15.65 -15.38
N ILE A 22 0.46 16.05 -14.12
CA ILE A 22 1.76 16.45 -13.53
C ILE A 22 2.74 15.28 -13.56
N GLY A 23 2.30 14.08 -13.18
CA GLY A 23 3.13 12.88 -13.13
C GLY A 23 3.72 12.52 -14.49
N GLN A 24 2.94 12.68 -15.57
CA GLN A 24 3.42 12.49 -16.94
C GLN A 24 4.37 13.62 -17.38
N GLN A 25 3.98 14.88 -17.16
CA GLN A 25 4.79 16.05 -17.55
C GLN A 25 6.17 16.06 -16.89
N LEU A 26 6.25 15.61 -15.64
CA LEU A 26 7.48 15.60 -14.85
C LEU A 26 8.24 14.27 -14.93
N ASP A 27 7.74 13.28 -15.67
CA ASP A 27 8.35 11.95 -15.78
C ASP A 27 8.51 11.27 -14.41
N LEU A 28 7.45 11.28 -13.60
CA LEU A 28 7.45 10.70 -12.25
C LEU A 28 7.03 9.23 -12.24
N TYR A 29 6.01 8.89 -13.02
CA TYR A 29 5.47 7.55 -13.11
C TYR A 29 4.67 7.35 -14.39
N SER A 30 4.41 6.09 -14.73
CA SER A 30 3.48 5.70 -15.78
C SER A 30 2.54 4.59 -15.32
N ILE A 31 1.43 4.46 -16.04
CA ILE A 31 0.49 3.34 -15.93
C ILE A 31 0.45 2.72 -17.32
N ASN A 32 0.86 1.46 -17.42
CA ASN A 32 0.96 0.73 -18.67
C ASN A 32 -0.06 -0.41 -18.67
N GLU A 33 -0.84 -0.54 -19.74
CA GLU A 33 -1.87 -1.58 -19.88
C GLU A 33 -1.28 -3.00 -19.91
N GLU A 34 -0.10 -3.19 -20.51
CA GLU A 34 0.61 -4.47 -20.55
C GLU A 34 1.07 -4.91 -19.15
N VAL A 35 1.42 -3.95 -18.29
CA VAL A 35 1.76 -4.22 -16.89
C VAL A 35 0.50 -4.51 -16.07
N GLY A 36 -0.60 -3.86 -16.41
CA GLY A 36 -1.91 -4.05 -15.78
C GLY A 36 -2.41 -2.79 -15.08
N SER A 37 -3.72 -2.57 -15.17
CA SER A 37 -4.36 -1.38 -14.60
C SER A 37 -4.15 -1.30 -13.08
N GLY A 38 -3.89 -0.09 -12.57
CA GLY A 38 -3.70 0.14 -11.13
C GLY A 38 -2.36 -0.34 -10.58
N LEU A 39 -1.41 -0.73 -11.44
CA LEU A 39 -0.04 -1.08 -11.08
C LEU A 39 0.89 0.02 -11.61
N ILE A 40 1.49 0.78 -10.70
CA ILE A 40 2.23 2.00 -11.02
C ILE A 40 3.69 1.68 -11.29
N LEU A 41 4.18 2.10 -12.45
CA LEU A 41 5.61 2.10 -12.75
C LEU A 41 6.22 3.41 -12.28
N TRP A 42 7.03 3.36 -11.24
CA TRP A 42 7.75 4.53 -10.75
C TRP A 42 9.00 4.77 -11.57
N HIS A 43 9.11 5.96 -12.17
CA HIS A 43 10.29 6.37 -12.93
C HIS A 43 11.39 6.88 -11.99
N PRO A 44 12.62 7.15 -12.46
CA PRO A 44 13.72 7.56 -11.59
C PRO A 44 13.36 8.75 -10.68
N LYS A 45 12.75 9.82 -11.21
CA LYS A 45 12.36 11.00 -10.43
C LYS A 45 11.28 10.69 -9.39
N GLY A 46 10.23 9.95 -9.77
CA GLY A 46 9.20 9.54 -8.81
C GLY A 46 9.72 8.60 -7.74
N THR A 47 10.67 7.73 -8.09
CA THR A 47 11.36 6.84 -7.15
C THR A 47 12.20 7.64 -6.16
N THR A 48 12.90 8.69 -6.61
CA THR A 48 13.61 9.62 -5.71
C THR A 48 12.66 10.25 -4.70
N VAL A 49 11.49 10.74 -5.14
CA VAL A 49 10.47 11.31 -4.24
C VAL A 49 10.01 10.27 -3.22
N ARG A 50 9.71 9.04 -3.66
CA ARG A 50 9.33 7.94 -2.74
C ARG A 50 10.42 7.62 -1.72
N ASN A 51 11.68 7.61 -2.13
CA ASN A 51 12.80 7.35 -1.23
C ASN A 51 12.93 8.45 -0.17
N ILE A 52 12.75 9.72 -0.54
CA ILE A 52 12.76 10.83 0.43
C ILE A 52 11.68 10.62 1.50
N ILE A 53 10.47 10.23 1.09
CA ILE A 53 9.35 9.96 2.02
C ILE A 53 9.67 8.75 2.91
N ARG A 54 10.14 7.64 2.32
CA ARG A 54 10.53 6.43 3.05
C ARG A 54 11.62 6.74 4.09
N ASP A 55 12.66 7.48 3.70
CA ASP A 55 13.78 7.80 4.58
C ASP A 55 13.35 8.68 5.75
N PHE A 56 12.40 9.60 5.51
CA PHE A 56 11.76 10.35 6.58
C PHE A 56 10.94 9.43 7.50
N TRP A 57 10.06 8.61 6.92
CA TRP A 57 9.23 7.65 7.65
C TRP A 57 10.07 6.76 8.55
N GLU A 58 11.15 6.19 8.01
CA GLU A 58 12.04 5.28 8.72
C GLU A 58 12.68 5.94 9.94
N LYS A 59 13.24 7.14 9.75
CA LYS A 59 13.88 7.93 10.81
C LYS A 59 12.90 8.26 11.92
N GLU A 60 11.69 8.70 11.60
CA GLU A 60 10.69 9.08 12.61
C GLU A 60 10.14 7.86 13.36
N HIS A 61 9.97 6.71 12.69
CA HIS A 61 9.54 5.47 13.34
C HIS A 61 10.61 4.93 14.30
N ILE A 62 11.88 4.91 13.89
CA ILE A 62 12.99 4.50 14.76
C ILE A 62 13.07 5.40 15.99
N LYS A 63 13.02 6.73 15.81
CA LYS A 63 13.01 7.69 16.93
C LYS A 63 11.84 7.46 17.89
N SER A 64 10.68 7.07 17.36
CA SER A 64 9.47 6.79 18.12
C SER A 64 9.43 5.38 18.75
N GLY A 65 10.53 4.62 18.66
CA GLY A 65 10.66 3.30 19.28
C GLY A 65 9.96 2.16 18.54
N TYR A 66 9.64 2.35 17.26
CA TYR A 66 9.17 1.26 16.40
C TYR A 66 10.33 0.35 16.00
N LYS A 67 10.04 -0.95 15.92
CA LYS A 67 10.94 -1.96 15.38
C LYS A 67 10.51 -2.24 13.95
N LEU A 68 11.39 -1.92 13.01
CA LEU A 68 11.12 -2.14 11.59
C LEU A 68 11.13 -3.65 11.30
N VAL A 69 10.12 -4.10 10.57
CA VAL A 69 9.99 -5.49 10.11
C VAL A 69 9.74 -5.50 8.61
N SER A 70 9.96 -6.64 7.97
CA SER A 70 9.65 -6.88 6.56
C SER A 70 8.99 -8.24 6.44
N THR A 71 7.88 -8.29 5.70
CA THR A 71 7.08 -9.50 5.57
C THR A 71 6.85 -9.87 4.10
N PRO A 72 6.71 -11.18 3.77
CA PRO A 72 6.49 -11.63 2.39
C PRO A 72 5.26 -10.98 1.72
N HIS A 73 5.22 -10.95 0.38
CA HIS A 73 4.05 -10.49 -0.38
C HIS A 73 2.97 -11.56 -0.57
N ILE A 74 3.33 -12.84 -0.39
CA ILE A 74 2.40 -13.97 -0.50
C ILE A 74 2.43 -14.77 0.81
N ALA A 75 1.29 -15.33 1.19
CA ALA A 75 1.17 -16.22 2.33
C ALA A 75 0.07 -17.25 2.10
N GLY A 76 0.16 -18.42 2.74
CA GLY A 76 -0.82 -19.49 2.60
C GLY A 76 -2.24 -19.03 2.97
N GLU A 77 -3.24 -19.58 2.28
CA GLU A 77 -4.66 -19.22 2.48
C GLU A 77 -5.12 -19.36 3.94
N GLU A 78 -4.62 -20.38 4.65
CA GLU A 78 -4.96 -20.65 6.05
C GLU A 78 -4.69 -19.45 6.97
N LEU A 79 -3.61 -18.68 6.74
CA LEU A 79 -3.32 -17.47 7.53
C LEU A 79 -4.46 -16.44 7.41
N TRP A 80 -5.02 -16.31 6.21
CA TRP A 80 -6.07 -15.35 5.90
C TRP A 80 -7.44 -15.83 6.38
N GLN A 81 -7.64 -17.15 6.43
CA GLN A 81 -8.82 -17.76 7.05
C GLN A 81 -8.78 -17.58 8.58
N VAL A 82 -7.67 -17.90 9.23
CA VAL A 82 -7.52 -17.76 10.70
C VAL A 82 -7.67 -16.31 11.15
N SER A 83 -7.22 -15.36 10.33
CA SER A 83 -7.40 -13.93 10.62
C SER A 83 -8.77 -13.38 10.22
N GLY A 84 -9.67 -14.19 9.65
CA GLY A 84 -11.02 -13.81 9.22
C GLY A 84 -11.09 -13.00 7.92
N HIS A 85 -9.95 -12.66 7.30
CA HIS A 85 -9.92 -11.85 6.08
C HIS A 85 -10.50 -12.57 4.88
N LEU A 86 -10.39 -13.89 4.83
CA LEU A 86 -10.97 -14.67 3.74
C LEU A 86 -12.51 -14.58 3.72
N ASP A 87 -13.16 -14.41 4.87
CA ASP A 87 -14.62 -14.33 4.92
C ASP A 87 -15.13 -12.97 4.46
N TYR A 88 -14.46 -11.89 4.88
CA TYR A 88 -14.92 -10.51 4.63
C TYR A 88 -14.26 -9.84 3.42
N TYR A 89 -13.04 -10.24 3.06
CA TYR A 89 -12.18 -9.51 2.12
C TYR A 89 -11.82 -10.27 0.86
N LYS A 90 -12.21 -11.55 0.73
CA LYS A 90 -11.85 -12.41 -0.41
C LYS A 90 -12.16 -11.83 -1.78
N GLN A 91 -13.26 -11.09 -1.94
CA GLN A 91 -13.60 -10.44 -3.21
C GLN A 91 -12.56 -9.40 -3.67
N ASN A 92 -11.77 -8.86 -2.73
CA ASN A 92 -10.75 -7.85 -2.98
C ASN A 92 -9.34 -8.45 -2.87
N MET A 93 -9.18 -9.78 -2.88
CA MET A 93 -7.89 -10.46 -2.74
C MET A 93 -7.48 -11.15 -4.04
N TYR A 94 -6.16 -11.21 -4.29
CA TYR A 94 -5.59 -12.02 -5.36
C TYR A 94 -5.26 -13.42 -4.83
N LEU A 95 -6.02 -14.42 -5.27
CA LEU A 95 -5.82 -15.82 -4.92
C LEU A 95 -4.93 -16.49 -5.97
N LEU A 96 -4.00 -17.32 -5.51
CA LEU A 96 -3.06 -18.08 -6.31
C LEU A 96 -3.18 -19.55 -5.93
N GLU A 97 -3.16 -20.45 -6.91
CA GLU A 97 -3.18 -21.89 -6.69
C GLU A 97 -2.11 -22.54 -7.56
N LYS A 98 -1.28 -23.39 -6.95
CA LYS A 98 -0.23 -24.14 -7.64
C LYS A 98 -0.01 -25.47 -6.91
N ASP A 99 -0.08 -26.58 -7.65
CA ASP A 99 0.19 -27.93 -7.13
C ASP A 99 -0.64 -28.23 -5.85
N ASP A 100 -1.94 -27.90 -5.87
CA ASP A 100 -2.90 -27.98 -4.75
C ASP A 100 -2.61 -27.06 -3.55
N GLU A 101 -1.52 -26.27 -3.59
CA GLU A 101 -1.23 -25.24 -2.58
C GLU A 101 -1.91 -23.91 -2.91
N LYS A 102 -2.63 -23.37 -1.92
CA LYS A 102 -3.34 -22.09 -2.04
C LYS A 102 -2.61 -20.99 -1.31
N TYR A 103 -2.28 -19.94 -2.05
CA TYR A 103 -1.66 -18.73 -1.56
C TYR A 103 -2.52 -17.51 -1.85
N VAL A 104 -2.28 -16.45 -1.09
CA VAL A 104 -2.90 -15.15 -1.32
C VAL A 104 -1.82 -14.10 -1.33
N VAL A 105 -1.90 -13.18 -2.29
CA VAL A 105 -1.11 -11.95 -2.27
C VAL A 105 -1.67 -11.04 -1.17
N LYS A 106 -0.83 -10.55 -0.27
CA LYS A 106 -1.26 -9.85 0.95
C LYS A 106 -2.09 -8.60 0.64
N PRO A 107 -3.34 -8.48 1.14
CA PRO A 107 -4.11 -7.25 1.08
C PRO A 107 -3.79 -6.25 2.20
N MET A 108 -3.05 -6.70 3.21
CA MET A 108 -2.60 -5.95 4.39
C MET A 108 -1.47 -6.70 5.11
N ASN A 109 -0.74 -6.05 6.01
CA ASN A 109 0.41 -6.65 6.69
C ASN A 109 0.07 -7.27 8.06
N CYS A 110 -1.10 -6.96 8.64
CA CYS A 110 -1.47 -7.29 10.02
C CYS A 110 -1.26 -8.78 10.39
N PRO A 111 -1.76 -9.77 9.60
CA PRO A 111 -1.59 -11.19 9.93
C PRO A 111 -0.13 -11.63 9.95
N LEU A 112 0.74 -10.99 9.18
CA LEU A 112 2.17 -11.31 9.11
C LEU A 112 2.93 -10.70 10.30
N HIS A 113 2.59 -9.46 10.70
CA HIS A 113 3.15 -8.84 11.92
C HIS A 113 2.78 -9.66 13.17
N LEU A 114 1.58 -10.24 13.18
CA LEU A 114 1.16 -11.19 14.23
C LEU A 114 2.03 -12.45 14.26
N GLN A 115 2.45 -13.01 13.13
CA GLN A 115 3.37 -14.16 13.13
C GLN A 115 4.73 -13.81 13.75
N ILE A 116 5.24 -12.60 13.48
CA ILE A 116 6.47 -12.10 14.12
C ILE A 116 6.27 -11.95 15.63
N TYR A 117 5.13 -11.42 16.07
CA TYR A 117 4.81 -11.30 17.49
C TYR A 117 4.78 -12.69 18.16
N LYS A 118 4.06 -13.65 17.55
CA LYS A 118 3.86 -15.03 18.01
C LYS A 118 5.11 -15.92 17.97
N SER A 119 6.17 -15.51 17.27
CA SER A 119 7.41 -16.30 17.12
C SER A 119 8.08 -16.70 18.44
N ARG A 120 7.79 -15.98 19.54
CA ARG A 120 8.22 -16.36 20.89
C ARG A 120 7.28 -15.81 21.96
N PRO A 121 7.27 -16.39 23.17
CA PRO A 121 6.61 -15.81 24.33
C PRO A 121 7.10 -14.37 24.62
N ARG A 122 6.18 -13.51 25.08
CA ARG A 122 6.44 -12.11 25.43
C ARG A 122 6.07 -11.86 26.89
N SER A 123 6.92 -11.14 27.62
CA SER A 123 6.59 -10.66 28.96
C SER A 123 5.74 -9.39 28.88
N TYR A 124 4.84 -9.17 29.85
CA TYR A 124 4.10 -7.91 29.98
C TYR A 124 5.04 -6.69 30.09
N ARG A 125 6.27 -6.88 30.59
CA ARG A 125 7.30 -5.82 30.70
C ARG A 125 7.90 -5.41 29.35
N GLU A 126 7.76 -6.24 28.32
CA GLU A 126 8.20 -5.90 26.96
C GLU A 126 7.19 -5.00 26.23
N LEU A 127 5.96 -4.89 26.75
CA LEU A 127 4.90 -4.07 26.16
C LEU A 127 5.08 -2.59 26.56
N PRO A 128 4.72 -1.65 25.66
CA PRO A 128 4.17 -1.87 24.32
C PRO A 128 5.24 -2.26 23.27
N ILE A 129 4.94 -3.27 22.45
CA ILE A 129 5.76 -3.63 21.28
C ILE A 129 5.17 -2.95 20.06
N ARG A 130 6.01 -2.27 19.27
CA ARG A 130 5.60 -1.54 18.08
C ARG A 130 6.34 -2.08 16.86
N TYR A 131 5.63 -2.66 15.91
CA TYR A 131 6.17 -3.03 14.61
C TYR A 131 5.73 -2.03 13.55
N ALA A 132 6.63 -1.70 12.63
CA ALA A 132 6.35 -0.86 11.47
C ALA A 132 6.97 -1.48 10.22
N GLU A 133 6.29 -1.35 9.09
CA GLU A 133 6.74 -1.87 7.80
C GLU A 133 6.36 -0.89 6.70
N TRP A 134 7.29 -0.61 5.78
CA TRP A 134 7.00 0.03 4.51
C TRP A 134 6.31 -0.97 3.56
N GLY A 135 5.11 -1.38 3.97
CA GLY A 135 4.48 -2.63 3.56
C GLY A 135 3.70 -2.47 2.27
N THR A 136 4.18 -3.13 1.20
CA THR A 136 3.49 -3.14 -0.10
C THR A 136 2.44 -4.24 -0.14
N VAL A 137 1.20 -3.85 -0.40
CA VAL A 137 0.02 -4.69 -0.38
C VAL A 137 -0.73 -4.59 -1.71
N TYR A 138 -1.57 -5.59 -1.96
CA TYR A 138 -2.30 -5.71 -3.21
C TYR A 138 -3.78 -5.96 -2.96
N ARG A 139 -4.65 -5.17 -3.57
CA ARG A 139 -6.10 -5.27 -3.45
C ARG A 139 -6.73 -5.32 -4.82
N TYR A 140 -7.59 -6.30 -5.04
CA TYR A 140 -8.36 -6.42 -6.27
C TYR A 140 -9.46 -5.35 -6.32
N GLU A 141 -9.08 -4.16 -6.77
CA GLU A 141 -10.00 -3.08 -7.05
C GLU A 141 -10.62 -3.25 -8.45
N ARG A 142 -11.93 -3.02 -8.57
CA ARG A 142 -12.64 -3.10 -9.86
C ARG A 142 -12.02 -2.10 -10.84
N SER A 143 -11.77 -2.49 -12.09
CA SER A 143 -11.04 -1.63 -13.04
C SER A 143 -11.66 -0.23 -13.20
N GLY A 144 -13.00 -0.13 -13.15
CA GLY A 144 -13.71 1.14 -13.25
C GLY A 144 -13.58 2.09 -12.04
N THR A 145 -13.00 1.65 -10.92
CA THR A 145 -12.77 2.49 -9.73
C THR A 145 -11.34 3.02 -9.66
N LEU A 146 -10.43 2.55 -10.51
CA LEU A 146 -9.02 2.93 -10.47
C LEU A 146 -8.82 4.39 -10.90
N GLN A 147 -7.95 5.11 -10.19
CA GLN A 147 -7.71 6.53 -10.44
C GLN A 147 -6.27 6.95 -10.15
N GLY A 148 -5.39 6.77 -11.14
CA GLY A 148 -3.98 7.15 -11.01
C GLY A 148 -3.34 6.56 -9.75
N LEU A 149 -2.64 7.39 -8.99
CA LEU A 149 -2.10 7.05 -7.67
C LEU A 149 -3.13 7.02 -6.51
N LEU A 150 -4.32 7.62 -6.65
CA LEU A 150 -5.28 7.76 -5.54
C LEU A 150 -6.02 6.46 -5.23
N ARG A 151 -6.28 5.65 -6.26
CA ARG A 151 -6.89 4.33 -6.12
C ARG A 151 -6.20 3.36 -7.07
N ALA A 152 -5.34 2.52 -6.50
CA ALA A 152 -4.47 1.58 -7.20
C ALA A 152 -4.66 0.17 -6.64
N ARG A 153 -4.23 -0.84 -7.40
CA ARG A 153 -4.25 -2.25 -6.97
C ARG A 153 -3.03 -2.62 -6.16
N GLY A 154 -1.86 -2.05 -6.49
CA GLY A 154 -0.63 -2.22 -5.72
C GLY A 154 -0.20 -0.89 -5.12
N PHE A 155 0.00 -0.87 -3.80
CA PHE A 155 0.43 0.34 -3.10
C PHE A 155 1.20 -0.01 -1.83
N THR A 156 1.98 0.94 -1.34
CA THR A 156 2.78 0.80 -0.13
C THR A 156 2.20 1.68 0.96
N GLN A 157 2.00 1.11 2.13
CA GLN A 157 1.50 1.81 3.31
C GLN A 157 2.65 2.01 4.32
N ASP A 158 2.57 3.12 5.05
CA ASP A 158 3.29 3.38 6.30
C ASP A 158 2.66 2.55 7.44
N ASP A 159 2.63 1.24 7.28
CA ASP A 159 1.84 0.36 8.13
C ASP A 159 2.53 0.08 9.47
N ALA A 160 1.73 -0.02 10.53
CA ALA A 160 2.23 -0.19 11.89
C ALA A 160 1.23 -0.93 12.79
N HIS A 161 1.75 -1.81 13.63
CA HIS A 161 0.97 -2.60 14.57
C HIS A 161 1.57 -2.48 15.97
N ILE A 162 0.74 -2.06 16.92
CA ILE A 162 1.11 -1.90 18.32
C ILE A 162 0.43 -3.00 19.13
N PHE A 163 1.22 -3.74 19.89
CA PHE A 163 0.76 -4.75 20.83
C PHE A 163 0.89 -4.16 22.24
N CYS A 164 -0.21 -4.14 22.98
CA CYS A 164 -0.34 -3.55 24.31
C CYS A 164 -1.29 -4.36 25.19
#